data_AF-A0A9N9ZAB6-F1
#
_entry.id   AF-A0A9N9ZAB6-F1
#
_cell.length_a   1.000
_cell.length_b   1.000
_cell.length_c   1.000
_cell.angle_alpha   90.00
_cell.angle_beta   90.00
_cell.angle_gamma   90.00
#
_symmetry.space_group_name_H-M   'P 1'
#
loop_
_entity.id
_entity.type
_entity.pdbx_description
1 polymer ?
#
loop_
_entity_poly.entity_id
_entity_poly.type
_entity_poly.pdbx_seq_one_letter_code
_entity_poly.pdbx_strand_id
1 'polypeptide(L)'
;MCEYETNIPTGHGLNRSEWNFRESVRRTICLLYGIELLIDVNLSHTDRASCGGYSLVPLPCSRDLWQPLSNEEWGYRFESQEKTNKMNRLLKLSDLQLSRRTMEPRGSSERSSVDPTSEVTKWSRTLDEFGVLIWMAALLD
;
A
#
# COMPACT_ATOMS: atom_id res chain seq x y z
N MET A 1 -19.56 0.31 6.49
CA MET A 1 -18.33 1.03 6.12
C MET A 1 -17.20 0.03 6.26
N CYS A 2 -16.49 -0.30 5.19
CA CYS A 2 -15.44 -1.32 5.26
C CYS A 2 -14.20 -0.73 5.94
N GLU A 3 -13.63 -1.47 6.90
CA GLU A 3 -12.53 -1.01 7.77
C GLU A 3 -11.21 -0.71 7.03
N TYR A 4 -11.14 -0.97 5.72
CA TYR A 4 -9.97 -0.70 4.90
C TYR A 4 -9.79 0.80 4.59
N GLU A 5 -10.88 1.58 4.52
CA GLU A 5 -10.82 3.03 4.29
C GLU A 5 -10.45 3.82 5.55
N THR A 6 -10.71 3.26 6.74
CA THR A 6 -10.52 3.93 8.04
C THR A 6 -9.06 4.02 8.52
N ASN A 7 -8.10 3.56 7.71
CA ASN A 7 -6.68 3.59 8.06
C ASN A 7 -5.96 4.88 7.62
N ILE A 8 -6.70 5.90 7.19
CA ILE A 8 -6.18 7.24 6.93
C ILE A 8 -6.12 7.98 8.28
N PRO A 9 -4.94 8.47 8.74
CA PRO A 9 -4.86 9.22 9.97
C PRO A 9 -5.67 10.52 9.84
N THR A 10 -6.75 10.63 10.62
CA THR A 10 -7.49 11.87 10.77
C THR A 10 -7.43 12.29 12.24
N GLY A 11 -6.59 13.28 12.54
CA GLY A 11 -6.61 13.98 13.83
C GLY A 11 -5.29 13.99 14.61
N HIS A 12 -5.16 15.00 15.47
CA HIS A 12 -4.05 15.20 16.41
C HIS A 12 -3.81 13.95 17.28
N GLY A 13 -2.58 13.44 17.30
CA GLY A 13 -2.08 12.56 18.37
C GLY A 13 -2.21 11.04 18.16
N LEU A 14 -1.92 10.52 16.96
CA LEU A 14 -1.87 9.08 16.75
C LEU A 14 -0.66 8.49 17.52
N ASN A 15 -0.93 7.75 18.59
CA ASN A 15 0.09 7.08 19.40
C ASN A 15 0.81 6.02 18.55
N ARG A 16 2.14 5.91 18.64
CA ARG A 16 2.95 4.94 17.90
C ARG A 16 2.44 3.50 18.04
N SER A 17 1.96 3.12 19.22
CA SER A 17 1.39 1.78 19.42
C SER A 17 0.17 1.52 18.55
N GLU A 18 -0.72 2.51 18.42
CA GLU A 18 -1.90 2.43 17.57
C GLU A 18 -1.50 2.42 16.09
N TRP A 19 -0.52 3.24 15.71
CA TRP A 19 0.02 3.22 14.35
C TRP A 19 0.62 1.86 13.99
N ASN A 20 1.42 1.27 14.89
CA ASN A 20 2.03 -0.05 14.71
C ASN A 20 0.96 -1.12 14.50
N PHE A 21 -0.13 -1.08 15.28
CA PHE A 21 -1.24 -2.02 15.11
C PHE A 21 -1.87 -1.88 13.71
N ARG A 22 -2.20 -0.66 13.29
CA ARG A 22 -2.79 -0.40 11.97
C ARG A 22 -1.86 -0.79 10.82
N GLU A 23 -0.57 -0.48 10.92
CA GLU A 23 0.43 -0.90 9.92
C GLU A 23 0.59 -2.42 9.91
N SER A 24 0.53 -3.09 11.06
CA SER A 24 0.58 -4.55 11.13
C SER A 24 -0.63 -5.20 10.44
N VAL A 25 -1.83 -4.65 10.63
CA VAL A 25 -3.04 -5.07 9.91
C VAL A 25 -2.88 -4.85 8.40
N ARG A 26 -2.43 -3.65 7.98
CA ARG A 26 -2.18 -3.32 6.57
C ARG A 26 -1.19 -4.29 5.92
N ARG A 27 -0.05 -4.55 6.57
CA ARG A 27 0.97 -5.51 6.11
C ARG A 27 0.42 -6.93 6.04
N THR A 28 -0.38 -7.36 7.02
CA THR A 28 -1.03 -8.68 6.99
C THR A 28 -1.93 -8.84 5.77
N ILE A 29 -2.75 -7.82 5.46
CA ILE A 29 -3.61 -7.85 4.27
C ILE A 29 -2.78 -7.87 2.98
N CYS A 30 -1.70 -7.08 2.91
CA CYS A 30 -0.78 -7.10 1.78
C CYS A 30 -0.09 -8.46 1.61
N LEU A 31 0.24 -9.15 2.71
CA LEU A 31 0.80 -10.49 2.69
C LEU A 31 -0.20 -11.51 2.11
N LEU A 32 -1.46 -11.46 2.54
CA LEU A 32 -2.52 -12.31 1.98
C LEU A 32 -2.67 -12.08 0.48
N TYR A 33 -2.68 -10.82 0.05
CA TYR A 33 -2.67 -10.48 -1.37
C TYR A 33 -1.43 -11.05 -2.10
N GLY A 34 -0.23 -10.92 -1.54
CA GLY A 34 0.98 -11.49 -2.14
C GLY A 34 0.94 -13.01 -2.25
N ILE A 35 0.40 -13.70 -1.24
CA ILE A 35 0.19 -15.16 -1.28
C ILE A 35 -0.82 -15.53 -2.37
N GLU A 36 -1.90 -14.75 -2.51
CA GLU A 36 -2.92 -14.93 -3.55
C GLU A 36 -2.30 -14.89 -4.96
N LEU A 37 -1.44 -13.90 -5.21
CA LEU A 37 -0.71 -13.78 -6.47
C LEU A 37 0.22 -14.96 -6.72
N LEU A 38 0.97 -15.38 -5.71
CA LEU A 38 1.99 -16.43 -5.87
C LEU A 38 1.40 -17.84 -6.07
N ILE A 39 0.21 -18.10 -5.55
CA ILE A 39 -0.45 -19.42 -5.63
C ILE A 39 -1.42 -19.50 -6.81
N ASP A 40 -1.64 -18.40 -7.55
CA ASP A 40 -2.64 -18.29 -8.63
C ASP A 40 -4.04 -18.77 -8.19
N VAL A 41 -4.38 -18.50 -6.92
CA VAL A 41 -5.69 -18.83 -6.34
C VAL A 41 -6.35 -17.51 -6.01
N ASN A 42 -7.53 -17.25 -6.57
CA ASN A 42 -8.27 -16.03 -6.23
C ASN A 42 -9.05 -16.21 -4.91
N LEU A 43 -8.40 -15.86 -3.79
CA LEU A 43 -9.03 -15.86 -2.46
C LEU A 43 -10.07 -14.73 -2.29
N SER A 44 -10.09 -13.74 -3.21
CA SER A 44 -11.06 -12.64 -3.19
C SER A 44 -12.43 -12.97 -3.81
N HIS A 45 -12.65 -14.20 -4.31
CA HIS A 45 -13.90 -14.61 -4.98
C HIS A 45 -15.12 -14.85 -4.09
N THR A 46 -15.04 -14.58 -2.79
CA THR A 46 -16.22 -14.66 -1.91
C THR A 46 -17.14 -13.46 -2.17
N ASP A 47 -18.12 -13.66 -3.05
CA ASP A 47 -19.33 -12.86 -3.29
C ASP A 47 -19.19 -11.36 -3.11
N ARG A 48 -18.99 -10.62 -4.21
CA ARG A 48 -19.32 -9.19 -4.40
C ARG A 48 -19.32 -8.39 -3.08
N ALA A 49 -18.23 -8.48 -2.31
CA ALA A 49 -18.17 -7.74 -1.07
C ALA A 49 -18.30 -6.28 -1.49
N SER A 50 -19.22 -5.55 -0.85
CA SER A 50 -19.56 -4.13 -1.04
C SER A 50 -18.37 -3.16 -0.84
N CYS A 51 -17.14 -3.65 -0.97
CA CYS A 51 -15.93 -3.33 -0.24
C CYS A 51 -14.73 -3.09 -1.18
N GLY A 52 -14.82 -3.43 -2.46
CA GLY A 52 -13.71 -3.26 -3.42
C GLY A 52 -12.52 -4.22 -3.22
N GLY A 53 -12.58 -5.15 -2.27
CA GLY A 53 -11.52 -6.14 -2.02
C GLY A 53 -10.17 -5.49 -1.69
N TYR A 54 -9.07 -6.12 -2.11
CA TYR A 54 -7.73 -5.59 -1.87
C TYR A 54 -7.43 -4.27 -2.58
N SER A 55 -8.22 -3.89 -3.60
CA SER A 55 -7.94 -2.71 -4.44
C SER A 55 -7.83 -1.41 -3.63
N LEU A 56 -8.57 -1.31 -2.52
CA LEU A 56 -8.60 -0.12 -1.68
C LEU A 56 -7.51 -0.09 -0.61
N VAL A 57 -6.81 -1.20 -0.38
CA VAL A 57 -5.82 -1.34 0.69
C VAL A 57 -4.60 -0.48 0.35
N PRO A 58 -4.18 0.44 1.24
CA PRO A 58 -2.96 1.21 1.04
C PRO A 58 -1.71 0.32 1.01
N LEU A 59 -0.73 0.69 0.19
CA LEU A 59 0.59 0.04 0.19
C LEU A 59 1.25 0.17 1.58
N PRO A 60 2.08 -0.81 1.98
CA PRO A 60 2.79 -0.75 3.26
C PRO A 60 3.70 0.49 3.33
N CYS A 61 3.95 0.95 4.54
CA CYS A 61 4.75 2.15 4.77
C CYS A 61 6.21 1.96 4.29
N SER A 62 6.94 3.07 4.17
CA SER A 62 8.37 3.01 3.93
C SER A 62 9.10 2.39 5.12
N ARG A 63 10.31 1.91 4.85
CA ARG A 63 11.27 1.45 5.86
C ARG A 63 11.50 2.47 6.96
N ASP A 64 11.49 3.76 6.60
CA ASP A 64 11.80 4.85 7.52
C ASP A 64 10.82 5.00 8.67
N LEU A 65 9.58 4.48 8.55
CA LEU A 65 8.61 4.45 9.64
C LEU A 65 8.52 3.10 10.38
N TRP A 66 8.86 1.99 9.71
CA TRP A 66 8.77 0.66 10.30
C TRP A 66 10.00 0.28 11.15
N GLN A 67 11.15 0.89 10.89
CA GLN A 67 12.38 0.62 11.62
C GLN A 67 12.27 0.84 13.14
N PRO A 68 13.10 0.13 13.94
CA PRO A 68 13.15 0.31 15.39
C PRO A 68 13.81 1.66 15.74
N LEU A 69 13.01 2.72 15.71
CA LEU A 69 13.41 4.09 16.06
C LEU A 69 13.02 4.43 17.49
N SER A 70 13.56 5.53 18.05
CA SER A 70 12.99 6.15 19.24
C SER A 70 11.59 6.73 18.94
N ASN A 71 10.77 6.96 19.97
CA ASN A 71 9.43 7.54 19.77
C ASN A 71 9.49 8.97 19.22
N GLU A 72 10.50 9.74 19.61
CA GLU A 72 10.72 11.11 19.14
C GLU A 72 11.08 11.14 17.64
N GLU A 73 12.08 10.35 17.23
CA GLU A 73 12.46 10.24 15.81
C GLU A 73 11.32 9.70 14.95
N TRP A 74 10.59 8.69 15.45
CA TRP A 74 9.42 8.16 14.77
C TRP A 74 8.35 9.23 14.60
N GLY A 75 8.07 10.04 15.63
CA GLY A 75 7.09 11.13 15.57
C GLY A 75 7.45 12.17 14.51
N TYR A 76 8.70 12.60 14.46
CA TYR A 76 9.18 13.55 13.43
C TYR A 76 9.00 13.00 12.01
N ARG A 77 9.38 11.73 11.78
CA ARG A 77 9.24 11.09 10.46
C ARG A 77 7.77 10.89 10.09
N PHE A 78 6.94 10.50 11.06
CA PHE A 78 5.52 10.31 10.87
C PHE A 78 4.82 11.61 10.45
N GLU A 79 5.12 12.73 11.12
CA GLU A 79 4.57 14.05 10.74
C GLU A 79 4.99 14.48 9.34
N SER A 80 6.26 14.27 8.96
CA SER A 80 6.75 14.57 7.62
C SER A 80 6.02 13.76 6.54
N GLN A 81 5.80 12.47 6.80
CA GLN A 81 5.07 11.59 5.89
C GLN A 81 3.57 11.92 5.85
N GLU A 82 2.95 12.24 6.97
CA GLU A 82 1.56 12.75 7.05
C GLU A 82 1.36 13.98 6.18
N LYS A 83 2.26 14.96 6.25
CA LYS A 83 2.21 16.16 5.41
C LYS A 83 2.32 15.79 3.93
N THR A 84 3.23 14.87 3.60
CA THR A 84 3.41 14.36 2.24
C THR A 84 2.17 13.63 1.73
N ASN A 85 1.50 12.84 2.57
CA ASN A 85 0.28 12.09 2.26
C ASN A 85 -0.98 12.95 2.20
N LYS A 86 -0.96 14.16 2.79
CA LYS A 86 -2.03 15.15 2.62
C LYS A 86 -1.90 15.90 1.30
N MET A 87 -0.66 16.12 0.86
CA MET A 87 -0.36 16.76 -0.42
C MET A 87 -0.48 15.80 -1.61
N ASN A 88 -0.12 14.53 -1.42
CA ASN A 88 -0.14 13.49 -2.44
C ASN A 88 -1.19 12.44 -2.13
N ARG A 89 -1.70 11.75 -3.15
CA ARG A 89 -2.59 10.60 -2.92
C ARG A 89 -1.83 9.44 -2.27
N LEU A 90 -2.46 8.77 -1.29
CA LEU A 90 -1.97 7.49 -0.76
C LEU A 90 -2.03 6.40 -1.84
N LEU A 91 -0.92 5.70 -2.06
CA LEU A 91 -0.85 4.59 -2.99
C LEU A 91 -1.57 3.36 -2.43
N LYS A 92 -2.29 2.66 -3.31
CA LYS A 92 -3.06 1.45 -2.99
C LYS A 92 -2.58 0.25 -3.80
N LEU A 93 -3.00 -0.95 -3.43
CA LEU A 93 -2.68 -2.18 -4.20
C LEU A 93 -3.20 -2.09 -5.65
N SER A 94 -4.32 -1.41 -5.91
CA SER A 94 -4.79 -1.15 -7.28
C SER A 94 -3.79 -0.35 -8.12
N ASP A 95 -3.04 0.55 -7.48
CA ASP A 95 -2.06 1.40 -8.16
C ASP A 95 -0.81 0.60 -8.54
N LEU A 96 -0.41 -0.33 -7.66
CA LEU A 96 0.65 -1.29 -7.94
C LEU A 96 0.28 -2.18 -9.14
N GLN A 97 -0.94 -2.74 -9.14
CA GLN A 97 -1.47 -3.52 -10.27
C GLN A 97 -1.52 -2.72 -11.58
N LEU A 98 -1.98 -1.47 -11.52
CA LEU A 98 -2.08 -0.60 -12.69
C LEU A 98 -0.68 -0.25 -13.23
N SER A 99 0.29 0.05 -12.36
CA SER A 99 1.66 0.35 -12.78
C SER A 99 2.32 -0.81 -13.53
N ARG A 100 2.04 -2.06 -13.14
CA ARG A 100 2.51 -3.27 -13.84
C ARG A 100 1.97 -3.35 -15.26
N ARG A 101 0.65 -3.20 -15.42
CA ARG A 101 0.00 -3.26 -16.74
C ARG A 101 0.54 -2.21 -17.70
N THR A 102 0.91 -1.03 -17.20
CA THR A 102 1.53 0.03 -18.00
C THR A 102 2.95 -0.31 -18.47
N MET A 103 3.66 -1.19 -17.75
CA MET A 103 5.00 -1.67 -18.14
C MET A 103 4.94 -2.78 -19.19
N GLU A 104 3.79 -3.43 -19.39
CA GLU A 104 3.62 -4.46 -20.42
C GLU A 104 3.48 -3.85 -21.83
N PRO A 105 4.18 -4.36 -22.85
CA PRO A 105 4.21 -3.79 -24.19
C PRO A 105 2.96 -4.14 -25.05
N ARG A 106 1.74 -4.09 -24.49
CA ARG A 106 0.51 -4.42 -25.23
C ARG A 106 -0.54 -3.31 -25.19
N GLY A 107 -0.78 -2.76 -26.38
CA GLY A 107 -2.10 -2.27 -26.83
C GLY A 107 -2.69 -1.11 -26.04
N SER A 108 -2.55 0.09 -26.59
CA SER A 108 -3.34 1.28 -26.23
C SER A 108 -4.82 0.94 -26.02
N SER A 109 -5.30 1.02 -24.79
CA SER A 109 -6.73 1.08 -24.47
C SER A 109 -6.93 2.06 -23.33
N GLU A 110 -7.59 3.17 -23.66
CA GLU A 110 -8.20 4.19 -22.81
C GLU A 110 -7.47 4.53 -21.49
N ARG A 111 -6.47 5.41 -21.60
CA ARG A 111 -5.83 6.10 -20.47
C ARG A 111 -6.75 7.19 -19.91
N SER A 112 -7.70 6.81 -19.07
CA SER A 112 -8.55 7.74 -18.32
C SER A 112 -8.19 7.81 -16.82
N SER A 113 -7.19 7.04 -16.37
CA SER A 113 -6.69 7.07 -14.99
C SER A 113 -5.29 7.68 -14.92
N VAL A 114 -5.02 8.44 -13.85
CA VAL A 114 -3.69 8.99 -13.54
C VAL A 114 -2.70 7.82 -13.46
N ASP A 115 -1.67 7.85 -14.30
CA ASP A 115 -0.63 6.82 -14.35
C ASP A 115 0.17 6.79 -13.04
N PRO A 116 0.05 5.75 -12.20
CA PRO A 116 0.70 5.70 -10.89
C PRO A 116 2.18 5.25 -10.97
N THR A 117 2.72 5.02 -12.17
CA THR A 117 4.03 4.38 -12.36
C THR A 117 5.16 5.16 -11.69
N SER A 118 5.14 6.51 -11.75
CA SER A 118 6.20 7.33 -11.15
C SER A 118 6.19 7.21 -9.62
N GLU A 119 5.00 7.23 -9.03
CA GLU A 119 4.76 7.20 -7.60
C GLU A 119 5.05 5.82 -7.03
N VAL A 120 4.64 4.75 -7.72
CA VAL A 120 4.99 3.38 -7.38
C VAL A 120 6.51 3.19 -7.46
N THR A 121 7.17 3.74 -8.48
CA THR A 121 8.64 3.70 -8.59
C THR A 121 9.33 4.50 -7.49
N LYS A 122 8.73 5.58 -7.00
CA LYS A 122 9.25 6.32 -5.84
C LYS A 122 9.07 5.52 -4.56
N TRP A 123 7.90 4.92 -4.37
CA TRP A 123 7.60 4.05 -3.23
C TRP A 123 8.57 2.86 -3.17
N SER A 124 8.84 2.21 -4.32
CA SER A 124 9.68 1.03 -4.40
C SER A 124 11.14 1.25 -3.95
N ARG A 125 11.62 2.49 -3.99
CA ARG A 125 12.95 2.88 -3.49
C ARG A 125 13.03 3.01 -1.96
N THR A 126 11.89 3.06 -1.28
CA THR A 126 11.81 3.30 0.17
C THR A 126 11.40 2.07 0.96
N LEU A 127 11.34 0.90 0.31
CA LEU A 127 10.86 -0.34 0.89
C LEU A 127 11.82 -0.93 1.92
N ASP A 128 11.23 -1.60 2.91
CA ASP A 128 11.91 -2.61 3.71
C ASP A 128 11.77 -3.99 3.06
N GLU A 129 12.29 -5.03 3.72
CA GLU A 129 12.28 -6.41 3.21
C GLU A 129 10.86 -6.90 2.93
N PHE A 130 9.89 -6.51 3.77
CA PHE A 130 8.49 -6.84 3.56
C PHE A 130 7.92 -6.13 2.32
N GLY A 131 8.13 -4.83 2.19
CA GLY A 131 7.69 -4.08 1.01
C GLY A 131 8.28 -4.63 -0.29
N VAL A 132 9.56 -5.03 -0.27
CA VAL A 132 10.22 -5.67 -1.42
C VAL A 132 9.54 -6.99 -1.77
N LEU A 133 9.20 -7.83 -0.79
CA LEU A 133 8.46 -9.07 -1.03
C LEU A 133 7.14 -8.81 -1.78
N ILE A 134 6.34 -7.84 -1.32
CA ILE A 134 5.06 -7.50 -1.94
C ILE A 134 5.25 -6.95 -3.36
N TRP A 135 6.24 -6.07 -3.55
CA TRP A 135 6.56 -5.54 -4.87
C TRP A 135 6.99 -6.65 -5.84
N MET A 136 7.86 -7.56 -5.41
CA MET A 136 8.33 -8.67 -6.23
C MET A 136 7.20 -9.67 -6.53
N ALA A 137 6.35 -10.00 -5.56
CA ALA A 137 5.18 -10.84 -5.79
C ALA A 137 4.25 -10.23 -6.85
N ALA A 138 4.04 -8.90 -6.80
CA ALA A 138 3.26 -8.20 -7.81
C ALA A 138 3.90 -8.19 -9.20
N LEU A 139 5.22 -8.29 -9.32
CA LEU A 139 5.91 -8.38 -10.62
C LEU A 139 5.95 -9.79 -11.23
N LEU A 140 5.70 -10.83 -10.43
CA LEU A 140 5.79 -12.23 -10.85
C LEU A 140 4.47 -12.81 -11.38
N ASP A 141 3.35 -12.27 -10.90
CA ASP A 141 2.02 -12.41 -11.50
C ASP A 141 1.82 -11.43 -12.67
#